data_AF-A0A8X6U0Z4-F1
#
_entry.id   AF-A0A8X6U0Z4-F1
#
_cell.length_a   1.000
_cell.length_b   1.000
_cell.length_c   1.000
_cell.angle_alpha   90.00
_cell.angle_beta   90.00
_cell.angle_gamma   90.00
#
_symmetry.space_group_name_H-M   'P 1'
#
loop_
_entity.id
_entity.type
_entity.pdbx_description
1 polymer ?
#
loop_
_entity_poly.entity_id
_entity_poly.type
_entity_poly.pdbx_seq_one_letter_code
_entity_poly.pdbx_strand_id
1 'polypeptide(L)'
;ENKMKLASLIEKDFGVTLNIDSIFDVQVKRIHEYKRQLLNLLHVVTMYNRIKDNPNAPFVPRTVMIGGKAAPGYHTAKQIIALICEVARVVNNDPIVGDKLKLIFLENYRVTLAEKVIPASDLSEQISLAGTEASGTGNMKFMLNGALTIGTLDGANVEMREEMGPENIFIFGMTIDDVKELQKRGYNAMEYYERIPELKRCIDQIKCGYFTPHNPDQFKDLVDIILKYDR
;
A
#
# COMPACT_ATOMS: atom_id res chain seq x y z
N GLU A 1 -18.01 -9.07 12.54
CA GLU A 1 -17.65 -8.78 13.96
C GLU A 1 -16.23 -8.23 14.12
N ASN A 2 -15.18 -8.91 13.64
CA ASN A 2 -13.79 -8.45 13.79
C ASN A 2 -13.53 -7.03 13.28
N LYS A 3 -14.11 -6.67 12.13
CA LYS A 3 -14.04 -5.30 11.56
C LYS A 3 -14.61 -4.24 12.47
N MET A 4 -15.71 -4.53 13.18
CA MET A 4 -16.28 -3.58 14.16
C MET A 4 -15.32 -3.37 15.34
N LYS A 5 -14.73 -4.45 15.88
CA LYS A 5 -13.75 -4.37 16.96
C LYS A 5 -12.52 -3.55 16.55
N LEU A 6 -12.03 -3.74 15.33
CA LEU A 6 -10.94 -2.95 14.79
C LEU A 6 -11.35 -1.49 14.56
N ALA A 7 -12.53 -1.23 13.98
CA ALA A 7 -13.03 0.12 13.75
C ALA A 7 -13.13 0.93 15.04
N SER A 8 -13.66 0.36 16.12
CA SER A 8 -13.71 1.02 17.43
C SER A 8 -12.32 1.30 18.01
N LEU A 9 -11.35 0.42 17.79
CA LEU A 9 -9.96 0.65 18.19
C LEU A 9 -9.34 1.81 17.40
N ILE A 10 -9.53 1.81 16.07
CA ILE A 10 -8.98 2.84 15.19
C ILE A 10 -9.58 4.22 15.48
N GLU A 11 -10.89 4.28 15.70
CA GLU A 11 -11.56 5.52 16.09
C GLU A 11 -11.01 6.06 17.43
N LYS A 12 -10.83 5.18 18.41
CA LYS A 12 -10.29 5.56 19.72
C LYS A 12 -8.83 6.03 19.66
N ASP A 13 -7.97 5.29 18.96
CA ASP A 13 -6.53 5.49 19.03
C ASP A 13 -6.00 6.46 17.94
N PHE A 14 -6.71 6.59 16.82
CA PHE A 14 -6.30 7.40 15.66
C PHE A 14 -7.30 8.50 15.29
N GLY A 15 -8.50 8.52 15.90
CA GLY A 15 -9.51 9.55 15.62
C GLY A 15 -10.13 9.44 14.22
N VAL A 16 -10.03 8.28 13.56
CA VAL A 16 -10.58 8.04 12.22
C VAL A 16 -11.75 7.07 12.31
N THR A 17 -12.95 7.54 11.98
CA THR A 17 -14.14 6.68 11.87
C THR A 17 -14.07 5.88 10.57
N LEU A 18 -14.23 4.56 10.67
CA LEU A 18 -14.15 3.63 9.54
C LEU A 18 -15.53 3.13 9.12
N ASN A 19 -15.75 3.04 7.80
CA ASN A 19 -16.88 2.32 7.25
C ASN A 19 -16.62 0.80 7.36
N ILE A 20 -17.34 0.11 8.25
CA ILE A 20 -17.17 -1.34 8.48
C ILE A 20 -17.58 -2.21 7.29
N ASP A 21 -18.35 -1.67 6.35
CA ASP A 21 -18.76 -2.35 5.12
C ASP A 21 -17.74 -2.16 3.98
N SER A 22 -16.73 -1.29 4.16
CA SER A 22 -15.63 -1.11 3.21
C SER A 22 -14.65 -2.27 3.23
N ILE A 23 -14.00 -2.59 2.11
CA ILE A 23 -12.93 -3.59 2.08
C ILE A 23 -11.77 -3.11 2.97
N PHE A 24 -11.39 -3.91 3.97
CA PHE A 24 -10.21 -3.65 4.79
C PHE A 24 -8.98 -4.23 4.08
N ASP A 25 -8.21 -3.33 3.48
CA ASP A 25 -7.05 -3.60 2.64
C ASP A 25 -5.77 -3.32 3.44
N VAL A 26 -5.02 -4.37 3.77
CA VAL A 26 -4.02 -4.29 4.84
C VAL A 26 -2.63 -4.70 4.39
N GLN A 27 -1.68 -3.78 4.58
CA GLN A 27 -0.25 -4.00 4.38
C GLN A 27 0.54 -3.75 5.66
N VAL A 28 0.77 -4.80 6.44
CA VAL A 28 1.50 -4.72 7.72
C VAL A 28 2.79 -5.52 7.71
N LYS A 29 3.92 -4.82 7.62
CA LYS A 29 5.28 -5.38 7.60
C LYS A 29 6.30 -4.27 7.88
N ARG A 30 7.57 -4.62 8.09
CA ARG A 30 8.65 -3.61 8.21
C ARG A 30 8.61 -2.66 7.00
N ILE A 31 8.87 -1.37 7.21
CA ILE A 31 8.89 -0.41 6.10
C ILE A 31 10.23 -0.52 5.39
N HIS A 32 10.18 -0.88 4.11
CA HIS A 32 11.36 -1.08 3.27
C HIS A 32 10.99 -0.93 1.79
N GLU A 33 11.91 -0.40 0.98
CA GLU A 33 11.71 -0.21 -0.48
C GLU A 33 11.25 -1.50 -1.18
N TYR A 34 11.94 -2.63 -1.00
CA TYR A 34 11.51 -3.91 -1.61
C TYR A 34 10.15 -4.44 -1.12
N LYS A 35 9.64 -3.97 0.03
CA LYS A 35 8.30 -4.33 0.54
C LYS A 35 7.19 -3.48 -0.07
N ARG A 36 7.57 -2.44 -0.82
CA ARG A 36 6.75 -1.64 -1.72
C ARG A 36 5.49 -1.07 -1.09
N GLN A 37 5.55 -0.59 0.16
CA GLN A 37 4.47 0.25 0.73
C GLN A 37 4.20 1.49 -0.11
N LEU A 38 5.24 2.00 -0.79
CA LEU A 38 5.10 3.10 -1.73
C LEU A 38 4.26 2.74 -2.95
N LEU A 39 4.35 1.50 -3.47
CA LEU A 39 3.49 1.03 -4.56
C LEU A 39 2.02 1.01 -4.14
N ASN A 40 1.73 0.52 -2.93
CA ASN A 40 0.38 0.57 -2.38
C ASN A 40 -0.10 2.02 -2.24
N LEU A 41 0.74 2.92 -1.73
CA LEU A 41 0.39 4.33 -1.64
C LEU A 41 0.07 4.96 -3.02
N LEU A 42 0.85 4.65 -4.06
CA LEU A 42 0.56 5.13 -5.42
C LEU A 42 -0.80 4.61 -5.92
N HIS A 43 -1.18 3.39 -5.56
CA HIS A 43 -2.51 2.85 -5.84
C HIS A 43 -3.60 3.63 -5.08
N VAL A 44 -3.38 4.01 -3.81
CA VAL A 44 -4.31 4.87 -3.06
C VAL A 44 -4.49 6.23 -3.73
N VAL A 45 -3.40 6.87 -4.16
CA VAL A 45 -3.48 8.16 -4.89
C VAL A 45 -4.21 8.00 -6.23
N THR A 46 -4.02 6.87 -6.91
CA THR A 46 -4.76 6.54 -8.14
C THR A 46 -6.26 6.41 -7.86
N MET A 47 -6.66 5.67 -6.83
CA MET A 47 -8.06 5.55 -6.42
C MET A 47 -8.66 6.90 -6.03
N TYR A 48 -7.91 7.71 -5.26
CA TYR A 48 -8.29 9.08 -4.92
C TYR A 48 -8.58 9.91 -6.17
N ASN A 49 -7.67 9.91 -7.14
CA ASN A 49 -7.86 10.64 -8.40
C ASN A 49 -9.09 10.16 -9.19
N ARG A 50 -9.30 8.85 -9.30
CA ARG A 50 -10.48 8.29 -9.98
C ARG A 50 -11.79 8.74 -9.32
N ILE A 51 -11.83 8.77 -7.99
CA ILE A 51 -12.99 9.28 -7.24
C ILE A 51 -13.20 10.77 -7.49
N LYS A 52 -12.14 11.57 -7.55
CA LYS A 52 -12.23 13.02 -7.82
C LYS A 52 -12.70 13.31 -9.24
N ASP A 53 -12.26 12.51 -10.22
CA ASP A 53 -12.60 12.72 -11.63
C ASP A 53 -14.05 12.32 -11.94
N ASN A 54 -14.56 11.27 -11.29
CA ASN A 54 -15.96 10.87 -11.44
C ASN A 54 -16.58 10.48 -10.09
N PRO A 55 -17.00 11.47 -9.28
CA PRO A 55 -17.51 11.22 -7.93
C PRO A 55 -18.76 10.33 -7.87
N ASN A 56 -19.56 10.28 -8.93
CA ASN A 56 -20.81 9.53 -8.98
C ASN A 56 -20.66 8.12 -9.54
N ALA A 57 -19.44 7.71 -9.93
CA ALA A 57 -19.20 6.34 -10.40
C ALA A 57 -19.44 5.32 -9.26
N PRO A 58 -19.80 4.06 -9.60
CA PRO A 58 -19.89 3.00 -8.61
C PRO A 58 -18.49 2.65 -8.10
N PHE A 59 -18.23 2.90 -6.81
CA PHE A 59 -17.02 2.47 -6.12
C PHE A 59 -17.38 1.48 -5.02
N VAL A 60 -16.57 0.43 -4.86
CA VAL A 60 -16.61 -0.39 -3.65
C VAL A 60 -15.77 0.34 -2.60
N PRO A 61 -16.36 0.75 -1.45
CA PRO A 61 -15.62 1.48 -0.43
C PRO A 61 -14.40 0.69 0.05
N ARG A 62 -13.28 1.38 0.30
CA ARG A 62 -12.04 0.75 0.73
C ARG A 62 -11.38 1.50 1.88
N THR A 63 -10.95 0.77 2.89
CA THR A 63 -10.12 1.27 3.99
C THR A 63 -8.75 0.64 3.88
N VAL A 64 -7.75 1.43 3.46
CA VAL A 64 -6.37 0.98 3.30
C VAL A 64 -5.61 1.24 4.60
N MET A 65 -4.96 0.21 5.14
CA MET A 65 -4.18 0.28 6.37
C MET A 65 -2.75 -0.16 6.11
N ILE A 66 -1.81 0.76 6.25
CA ILE A 66 -0.38 0.47 6.11
C ILE A 66 0.25 0.55 7.50
N GLY A 67 0.97 -0.49 7.92
CA GLY A 67 1.58 -0.53 9.26
C GLY A 67 2.98 -1.10 9.25
N GLY A 68 3.86 -0.54 10.08
CA GLY A 68 5.23 -0.99 10.16
C GLY A 68 6.15 -0.03 10.92
N LYS A 69 7.42 -0.42 11.01
CA LYS A 69 8.50 0.42 11.53
C LYS A 69 9.62 0.50 10.51
N ALA A 70 10.22 1.68 10.40
CA ALA A 70 11.49 1.90 9.70
C ALA A 70 12.66 1.80 10.67
N ALA A 71 13.83 1.37 10.21
CA ALA A 71 15.05 1.45 11.00
C ALA A 71 15.44 2.93 11.25
N PRO A 72 16.04 3.29 12.40
CA PRO A 72 16.29 4.69 12.76
C PRO A 72 17.09 5.49 11.71
N GLY A 73 18.10 4.86 11.10
CA GLY A 73 18.96 5.46 10.08
C GLY A 73 18.43 5.35 8.64
N TYR A 74 17.27 4.71 8.42
CA TYR A 74 16.78 4.47 7.06
C TYR A 74 15.91 5.62 6.57
N HIS A 75 16.57 6.63 6.01
CA HIS A 75 15.94 7.89 5.61
C HIS A 75 14.79 7.71 4.62
N THR A 76 14.98 6.94 3.54
CA THR A 76 13.93 6.71 2.53
C THR A 76 12.68 6.07 3.12
N ALA A 77 12.83 5.06 3.97
CA ALA A 77 11.68 4.44 4.64
C ALA A 77 10.92 5.43 5.54
N LYS A 78 11.62 6.34 6.22
CA LYS A 78 10.98 7.41 7.01
C LYS A 78 10.25 8.42 6.12
N GLN A 79 10.81 8.76 4.96
CA GLN A 79 10.15 9.61 3.96
C GLN A 79 8.88 8.94 3.42
N ILE A 80 8.90 7.62 3.16
CA ILE A 80 7.71 6.87 2.77
C ILE A 80 6.63 6.92 3.87
N ILE A 81 6.98 6.73 5.14
CA ILE A 81 6.03 6.87 6.26
C ILE A 81 5.43 8.27 6.28
N ALA A 82 6.26 9.31 6.21
CA ALA A 82 5.80 10.70 6.22
C ALA A 82 4.84 10.99 5.05
N LEU A 83 5.16 10.49 3.85
CA LEU A 83 4.32 10.64 2.68
C LEU A 83 2.96 9.92 2.85
N ILE A 84 2.95 8.70 3.39
CA ILE A 84 1.69 7.98 3.70
C ILE A 84 0.82 8.83 4.63
N CYS A 85 1.40 9.41 5.69
CA CYS A 85 0.66 10.24 6.64
C CYS A 85 0.09 11.51 5.99
N GLU A 86 0.85 12.19 5.13
CA GLU A 86 0.36 13.40 4.43
C GLU A 86 -0.74 13.08 3.41
N VAL A 87 -0.60 12.00 2.65
CA VAL A 87 -1.66 11.53 1.75
C VAL A 87 -2.90 11.13 2.55
N ALA A 88 -2.74 10.43 3.68
CA ALA A 88 -3.84 10.05 4.55
C ALA A 88 -4.61 11.27 5.06
N ARG A 89 -3.91 12.34 5.45
CA ARG A 89 -4.51 13.61 5.89
C ARG A 89 -5.38 14.22 4.79
N VAL A 90 -4.91 14.25 3.54
CA VAL A 90 -5.70 14.78 2.42
C VAL A 90 -6.89 13.88 2.09
N VAL A 91 -6.66 12.58 1.91
CA VAL A 91 -7.71 11.61 1.52
C VAL A 91 -8.82 11.56 2.55
N ASN A 92 -8.49 11.47 3.85
CA ASN A 92 -9.49 11.27 4.90
C ASN A 92 -10.34 12.52 5.17
N ASN A 93 -9.86 13.72 4.79
CA ASN A 93 -10.55 15.00 4.99
C ASN A 93 -11.18 15.57 3.71
N ASP A 94 -11.09 14.88 2.57
CA ASP A 94 -11.71 15.34 1.32
C ASP A 94 -13.20 14.95 1.29
N PRO A 95 -14.13 15.93 1.30
CA PRO A 95 -15.56 15.65 1.34
C PRO A 95 -16.09 14.96 0.06
N ILE A 96 -15.38 15.07 -1.07
CA ILE A 96 -15.75 14.38 -2.32
C ILE A 96 -15.46 12.88 -2.20
N VAL A 97 -14.43 12.52 -1.44
CA VAL A 97 -14.05 11.13 -1.18
C VAL A 97 -14.98 10.51 -0.14
N GLY A 98 -15.21 11.22 0.98
CA GLY A 98 -16.09 10.75 2.05
C GLY A 98 -15.68 9.38 2.59
N ASP A 99 -16.62 8.43 2.57
CA ASP A 99 -16.43 7.05 3.04
C ASP A 99 -16.05 6.06 1.93
N LYS A 100 -15.82 6.54 0.69
CA LYS A 100 -15.41 5.68 -0.43
C LYS A 100 -13.97 5.20 -0.29
N LEU A 101 -13.11 6.02 0.32
CA LEU A 101 -11.71 5.69 0.53
C LEU A 101 -11.22 6.30 1.84
N LYS A 102 -10.60 5.46 2.68
CA LYS A 102 -9.84 5.88 3.86
C LYS A 102 -8.42 5.31 3.78
N LEU A 103 -7.44 6.06 4.27
CA LEU A 103 -6.05 5.62 4.42
C LEU A 103 -5.59 5.85 5.86
N ILE A 104 -5.05 4.82 6.50
CA ILE A 104 -4.56 4.89 7.87
C ILE A 104 -3.15 4.33 7.94
N PHE A 105 -2.23 5.09 8.56
CA PHE A 105 -0.94 4.56 8.96
C PHE A 105 -1.03 4.02 10.38
N LEU A 106 -0.83 2.71 10.55
CA LEU A 106 -0.89 2.03 11.83
C LEU A 106 0.44 2.20 12.59
N GLU A 107 0.51 3.27 13.36
CA GLU A 107 1.66 3.62 14.18
C GLU A 107 2.02 2.53 15.21
N ASN A 108 3.30 2.44 15.55
CA ASN A 108 3.84 1.49 16.52
C ASN A 108 3.37 0.03 16.33
N TYR A 109 3.26 -0.41 15.07
CA TYR A 109 2.82 -1.77 14.75
C TYR A 109 3.64 -2.82 15.52
N ARG A 110 2.92 -3.71 16.19
CA ARG A 110 3.41 -4.73 17.14
C ARG A 110 2.43 -5.88 17.22
N VAL A 111 2.81 -6.95 17.92
CA VAL A 111 1.99 -8.18 18.04
C VAL A 111 0.57 -7.90 18.51
N THR A 112 0.39 -7.09 19.56
CA THR A 112 -0.95 -6.78 20.08
C THR A 112 -1.85 -6.03 19.09
N LEU A 113 -1.28 -5.23 18.19
CA LEU A 113 -2.04 -4.59 17.13
C LEU A 113 -2.33 -5.59 15.99
N ALA A 114 -1.36 -6.45 15.66
CA ALA A 114 -1.52 -7.51 14.67
C ALA A 114 -2.69 -8.46 15.00
N GLU A 115 -2.86 -8.82 16.27
CA GLU A 115 -3.96 -9.65 16.78
C GLU A 115 -5.35 -9.04 16.53
N LYS A 116 -5.45 -7.73 16.30
CA LYS A 116 -6.70 -7.03 15.99
C LYS A 116 -6.86 -6.79 14.49
N VAL A 117 -5.76 -6.46 13.82
CA VAL A 117 -5.73 -6.13 12.40
C VAL A 117 -5.95 -7.36 11.54
N ILE A 118 -5.20 -8.44 11.79
CA ILE A 118 -5.21 -9.64 10.93
C ILE A 118 -6.61 -10.27 10.83
N PRO A 119 -7.35 -10.52 11.93
CA PRO A 119 -8.67 -11.15 11.85
C PRO A 119 -9.76 -10.27 11.23
N ALA A 120 -9.50 -8.97 11.07
CA ALA A 120 -10.44 -8.00 10.51
C ALA A 120 -10.16 -7.66 9.05
N SER A 121 -9.12 -8.24 8.45
CA SER A 121 -8.68 -7.86 7.11
C SER A 121 -9.40 -8.68 6.04
N ASP A 122 -9.81 -8.00 4.96
CA ASP A 122 -10.41 -8.64 3.79
C ASP A 122 -9.33 -8.93 2.74
N LEU A 123 -8.39 -8.00 2.54
CA LEU A 123 -7.24 -8.15 1.64
C LEU A 123 -5.91 -8.10 2.39
N SER A 124 -5.00 -8.97 1.99
CA SER A 124 -3.63 -9.06 2.49
C SER A 124 -2.62 -8.65 1.41
N GLU A 125 -1.96 -7.53 1.62
CA GLU A 125 -0.99 -6.95 0.67
C GLU A 125 0.40 -7.59 0.81
N GLN A 126 0.70 -8.51 -0.11
CA GLN A 126 1.94 -9.30 -0.17
C GLN A 126 2.75 -8.97 -1.43
N ILE A 127 2.98 -7.68 -1.60
CA ILE A 127 3.51 -7.07 -2.83
C ILE A 127 5.02 -6.79 -2.76
N SER A 128 5.82 -7.65 -2.14
CA SER A 128 7.28 -7.47 -2.19
C SER A 128 7.80 -7.60 -3.63
N LEU A 129 8.96 -7.03 -3.97
CA LEU A 129 9.57 -7.25 -5.30
C LEU A 129 9.91 -8.74 -5.45
N ALA A 130 9.56 -9.36 -6.59
CA ALA A 130 9.80 -10.79 -6.79
C ALA A 130 11.30 -11.13 -6.65
N GLY A 131 11.61 -12.17 -5.86
CA GLY A 131 12.97 -12.60 -5.55
C GLY A 131 13.57 -11.95 -4.31
N THR A 132 12.81 -11.16 -3.54
CA THR A 132 13.32 -10.45 -2.35
C THR A 132 12.73 -10.96 -1.04
N GLU A 133 11.53 -11.55 -1.06
CA GLU A 133 10.92 -12.16 0.10
C GLU A 133 11.23 -13.67 0.13
N ALA A 134 12.04 -14.09 1.10
CA ALA A 134 12.41 -15.51 1.23
C ALA A 134 11.23 -16.41 1.62
N SER A 135 10.25 -15.88 2.36
CA SER A 135 9.08 -16.63 2.83
C SER A 135 7.95 -15.66 3.17
N GLY A 136 7.95 -15.12 4.39
CA GLY A 136 6.85 -14.33 4.94
C GLY A 136 5.96 -15.20 5.80
N THR A 137 5.72 -14.77 7.05
CA THR A 137 4.77 -15.45 7.96
C THR A 137 3.51 -14.61 8.19
N GLY A 138 3.50 -13.35 7.72
CA GLY A 138 2.33 -12.48 7.80
C GLY A 138 1.21 -12.96 6.88
N ASN A 139 1.54 -13.26 5.62
CA ASN A 139 0.65 -13.83 4.61
C ASN A 139 -0.08 -15.09 5.11
N MET A 140 0.64 -16.03 5.74
CA MET A 140 0.04 -17.25 6.32
C MET A 140 -0.99 -16.92 7.40
N LYS A 141 -0.71 -15.94 8.28
CA LYS A 141 -1.65 -15.51 9.32
C LYS A 141 -2.92 -14.92 8.72
N PHE A 142 -2.77 -14.11 7.66
CA PHE A 142 -3.90 -13.54 6.94
C PHE A 142 -4.76 -14.60 6.26
N MET A 143 -4.14 -15.55 5.56
CA MET A 143 -4.82 -16.69 4.94
C MET A 143 -5.64 -17.47 5.97
N LEU A 144 -5.05 -17.83 7.10
CA LEU A 144 -5.73 -18.55 8.19
C LEU A 144 -6.87 -17.75 8.83
N ASN A 145 -6.91 -16.43 8.64
CA ASN A 145 -7.98 -15.56 9.13
C ASN A 145 -8.99 -15.17 8.04
N GLY A 146 -8.93 -15.79 6.85
CA GLY A 146 -9.91 -15.60 5.78
C GLY A 146 -9.67 -14.38 4.89
N ALA A 147 -8.51 -13.72 4.98
CA ALA A 147 -8.17 -12.62 4.08
C ALA A 147 -7.64 -13.16 2.74
N LEU A 148 -8.11 -12.59 1.63
CA LEU A 148 -7.61 -12.92 0.30
C LEU A 148 -6.27 -12.22 0.06
N THR A 149 -5.34 -12.93 -0.55
CA THR A 149 -4.00 -12.38 -0.80
C THR A 149 -3.96 -11.68 -2.15
N ILE A 150 -3.42 -10.45 -2.17
CA ILE A 150 -2.96 -9.78 -3.38
C ILE A 150 -1.45 -9.65 -3.32
N GLY A 151 -0.74 -10.17 -4.32
CA GLY A 151 0.70 -10.30 -4.18
C GLY A 151 1.44 -10.70 -5.44
N THR A 152 2.76 -10.65 -5.34
CA THR A 152 3.67 -11.20 -6.36
C THR A 152 3.87 -12.69 -6.16
N LEU A 153 4.33 -13.35 -7.23
CA LEU A 153 4.79 -14.73 -7.18
C LEU A 153 6.19 -14.80 -6.53
N ASP A 154 6.23 -14.66 -5.21
CA ASP A 154 7.46 -14.61 -4.40
C ASP A 154 7.26 -15.20 -2.99
N GLY A 155 8.31 -15.75 -2.40
CA GLY A 155 8.29 -16.35 -1.06
C GLY A 155 7.14 -17.33 -0.86
N ALA A 156 6.51 -17.28 0.31
CA ALA A 156 5.42 -18.19 0.68
C ALA A 156 4.12 -17.92 -0.09
N ASN A 157 4.02 -16.86 -0.92
CA ASN A 157 2.86 -16.71 -1.80
C ASN A 157 2.82 -17.81 -2.87
N VAL A 158 3.98 -18.37 -3.26
CA VAL A 158 4.07 -19.49 -4.21
C VAL A 158 3.42 -20.74 -3.60
N GLU A 159 3.87 -21.13 -2.41
CA GLU A 159 3.33 -22.27 -1.66
C GLU A 159 1.83 -22.08 -1.37
N MET A 160 1.43 -20.89 -0.92
CA MET A 160 0.02 -20.57 -0.66
C MET A 160 -0.85 -20.75 -1.91
N ARG A 161 -0.38 -20.28 -3.07
CA ARG A 161 -1.10 -20.44 -4.35
C ARG A 161 -1.23 -21.90 -4.76
N GLU A 162 -0.19 -22.71 -4.54
CA GLU A 162 -0.22 -24.15 -4.83
C GLU A 162 -1.24 -24.88 -3.97
N GLU A 163 -1.32 -24.55 -2.68
CA GLU A 163 -2.23 -25.18 -1.73
C GLU A 163 -3.69 -24.75 -1.90
N MET A 164 -3.96 -23.45 -2.13
CA MET A 164 -5.33 -22.93 -2.22
C MET A 164 -5.91 -22.95 -3.63
N GLY A 165 -5.09 -23.16 -4.66
CA GLY A 165 -5.49 -23.03 -6.07
C GLY A 165 -5.37 -21.58 -6.59
N PRO A 166 -4.98 -21.40 -7.86
CA PRO A 166 -4.74 -20.08 -8.46
C PRO A 166 -5.98 -19.17 -8.53
N GLU A 167 -7.19 -19.72 -8.48
CA GLU A 167 -8.45 -18.99 -8.49
C GLU A 167 -8.78 -18.30 -7.15
N ASN A 168 -8.10 -18.68 -6.06
CA ASN A 168 -8.37 -18.18 -4.71
C ASN A 168 -7.34 -17.13 -4.23
N ILE A 169 -6.46 -16.66 -5.13
CA ILE A 169 -5.41 -15.67 -4.84
C ILE A 169 -5.23 -14.69 -6.01
N PHE A 170 -5.02 -13.41 -5.71
CA PHE A 170 -4.78 -12.38 -6.71
C PHE A 170 -3.29 -12.18 -6.95
N ILE A 171 -2.69 -13.02 -7.79
CA ILE A 171 -1.28 -12.87 -8.20
C ILE A 171 -1.13 -11.87 -9.35
N PHE A 172 -0.16 -10.97 -9.24
CA PHE A 172 0.19 -10.02 -10.29
C PHE A 172 1.69 -9.74 -10.36
N GLY A 173 2.08 -8.99 -11.39
CA GLY A 173 3.43 -8.48 -11.56
C GLY A 173 4.35 -9.44 -12.29
N MET A 174 5.62 -9.04 -12.34
CA MET A 174 6.70 -9.80 -12.98
C MET A 174 7.08 -11.03 -12.15
N THR A 175 7.48 -12.10 -12.83
CA THR A 175 8.16 -13.23 -12.18
C THR A 175 9.59 -12.86 -11.80
N ILE A 176 10.25 -13.71 -11.00
CA ILE A 176 11.67 -13.54 -10.63
C ILE A 176 12.56 -13.45 -11.88
N ASP A 177 12.28 -14.26 -12.90
CA ASP A 177 13.07 -14.29 -14.13
C ASP A 177 12.84 -13.06 -14.99
N ASP A 178 11.59 -12.56 -15.06
CA ASP A 178 11.27 -11.29 -15.72
C ASP A 178 11.98 -10.11 -15.07
N VAL A 179 12.03 -10.06 -13.73
CA VAL A 179 12.76 -9.01 -12.97
C VAL A 179 14.24 -9.03 -13.31
N LYS A 180 14.87 -10.22 -13.30
CA LYS A 180 16.29 -10.38 -13.64
C LYS A 180 16.58 -9.96 -15.09
N GLU A 181 15.71 -10.33 -16.01
CA GLU A 181 15.86 -9.99 -17.43
C GLU A 181 15.69 -8.48 -17.65
N LEU A 182 14.72 -7.84 -17.00
CA LEU A 182 14.55 -6.39 -17.07
C LEU A 182 15.76 -5.64 -16.49
N GLN A 183 16.30 -6.11 -15.37
CA GLN A 183 17.52 -5.54 -14.79
C GLN A 183 18.72 -5.65 -15.74
N LYS A 184 18.89 -6.80 -16.42
CA LYS A 184 19.96 -6.97 -17.43
C LYS A 184 19.80 -6.06 -18.63
N ARG A 185 18.56 -5.82 -19.07
CA ARG A 185 18.26 -4.90 -20.19
C ARG A 185 18.49 -3.43 -19.86
N GLY A 186 18.57 -3.10 -18.57
CA GLY A 186 18.69 -1.72 -18.08
C GLY A 186 17.31 -1.12 -17.83
N TYR A 187 16.74 -1.44 -16.67
CA TYR A 187 15.49 -0.84 -16.22
C TYR A 187 15.56 0.69 -16.19
N ASN A 188 14.53 1.34 -16.75
CA ASN A 188 14.40 2.78 -16.78
C ASN A 188 12.99 3.21 -16.30
N ALA A 189 12.90 3.70 -15.07
CA ALA A 189 11.64 4.12 -14.46
C ALA A 189 10.94 5.25 -15.25
N MET A 190 11.70 6.11 -15.94
CA MET A 190 11.15 7.19 -16.75
C MET A 190 10.26 6.69 -17.89
N GLU A 191 10.55 5.51 -18.46
CA GLU A 191 9.71 4.92 -19.51
C GLU A 191 8.32 4.59 -19.00
N TYR A 192 8.21 4.09 -17.77
CA TYR A 192 6.93 3.78 -17.14
C TYR A 192 6.20 5.05 -16.72
N TYR A 193 6.94 6.02 -16.17
CA TYR A 193 6.40 7.33 -15.80
C TYR A 193 5.79 8.07 -17.01
N GLU A 194 6.44 8.07 -18.17
CA GLU A 194 5.90 8.73 -19.37
C GLU A 194 4.78 7.93 -20.03
N ARG A 195 4.84 6.59 -20.00
CA ARG A 195 3.86 5.74 -20.69
C ARG A 195 2.53 5.60 -19.96
N ILE A 196 2.51 5.67 -18.63
CA ILE A 196 1.32 5.36 -17.81
C ILE A 196 0.73 6.67 -17.24
N PRO A 197 -0.38 7.20 -17.81
CA PRO A 197 -0.89 8.52 -17.43
C PRO A 197 -1.29 8.64 -15.95
N GLU A 198 -1.88 7.60 -15.38
CA GLU A 198 -2.28 7.60 -13.97
C GLU A 198 -1.07 7.60 -13.03
N LEU A 199 -0.02 6.85 -13.38
CA LEU A 199 1.25 6.87 -12.65
C LEU A 199 1.90 8.25 -12.74
N LYS A 200 1.96 8.83 -13.96
CA LYS A 200 2.49 10.17 -14.19
C LYS A 200 1.83 11.20 -13.29
N ARG A 201 0.48 11.21 -13.27
CA ARG A 201 -0.32 12.10 -12.42
C ARG A 201 -0.01 11.92 -10.94
N CYS A 202 0.07 10.67 -10.45
CA CYS A 202 0.40 10.41 -9.05
C CYS A 202 1.78 10.95 -8.66
N ILE A 203 2.79 10.67 -9.49
CA ILE A 203 4.16 11.13 -9.27
C ILE A 203 4.23 12.66 -9.33
N ASP A 204 3.55 13.29 -10.29
CA ASP A 204 3.51 14.74 -10.44
C ASP A 204 2.83 15.42 -9.25
N GLN A 205 1.73 14.88 -8.74
CA GLN A 205 1.05 15.38 -7.52
C GLN A 205 1.96 15.31 -6.29
N ILE A 206 2.68 14.21 -6.10
CA ILE A 206 3.64 14.07 -5.00
C ILE A 206 4.78 15.08 -5.18
N LYS A 207 5.32 15.20 -6.40
CA LYS A 207 6.47 16.07 -6.72
C LYS A 207 6.15 17.56 -6.58
N CYS A 208 4.93 17.98 -6.94
CA CYS A 208 4.53 19.39 -6.89
C CYS A 208 3.96 19.81 -5.53
N GLY A 209 3.96 18.91 -4.53
CA GLY A 209 3.52 19.23 -3.18
C GLY A 209 2.00 19.26 -3.01
N TYR A 210 1.24 18.57 -3.87
CA TYR A 210 -0.23 18.51 -3.76
C TYR A 210 -0.69 18.05 -2.37
N PHE A 211 0.02 17.08 -1.79
CA PHE A 211 -0.26 16.55 -0.45
C PHE A 211 0.39 17.36 0.68
N THR A 212 1.33 18.25 0.37
CA THR A 212 2.10 19.07 1.33
C THR A 212 2.14 20.55 0.90
N PRO A 213 1.00 21.25 0.83
CA PRO A 213 0.95 22.62 0.30
C PRO A 213 1.80 23.61 1.11
N HIS A 214 2.06 23.33 2.39
CA HIS A 214 2.92 24.16 3.25
C HIS A 214 4.42 23.87 3.09
N ASN A 215 4.78 22.74 2.48
CA ASN A 215 6.15 22.37 2.16
C ASN A 215 6.17 21.58 0.82
N PRO A 216 6.00 22.27 -0.32
CA PRO A 216 5.81 21.57 -1.60
C PRO A 216 7.00 20.71 -2.03
N ASP A 217 8.19 21.02 -1.51
CA ASP A 217 9.45 20.40 -1.90
C ASP A 217 9.78 19.16 -1.05
N GLN A 218 8.99 18.88 -0.01
CA GLN A 218 9.25 17.85 1.00
C GLN A 218 9.59 16.47 0.41
N PHE A 219 8.92 16.07 -0.67
CA PHE A 219 9.04 14.73 -1.26
C PHE A 219 9.71 14.73 -2.64
N LYS A 220 10.27 15.86 -3.09
CA LYS A 220 11.01 15.92 -4.37
C LYS A 220 12.15 14.93 -4.42
N ASP A 221 12.94 14.84 -3.35
CA ASP A 221 14.07 13.90 -3.26
C ASP A 221 13.61 12.44 -3.32
N LEU A 222 12.49 12.11 -2.67
CA LEU A 222 11.92 10.76 -2.73
C LEU A 222 11.47 10.43 -4.15
N VAL A 223 10.79 11.36 -4.84
CA VAL A 223 10.39 11.18 -6.25
C VAL A 223 11.61 11.02 -7.16
N ASP A 224 12.64 11.84 -6.96
CA ASP A 224 13.87 11.76 -7.73
C ASP A 224 14.60 10.42 -7.52
N ILE A 225 14.59 9.88 -6.30
CA ILE A 225 15.14 8.54 -6.01
C ILE A 225 14.40 7.48 -6.81
N ILE A 226 13.07 7.53 -6.86
CA ILE A 226 12.26 6.58 -7.64
C ILE A 226 12.56 6.74 -9.13
N LEU A 227 12.47 7.95 -9.69
CA LEU A 227 12.63 8.13 -11.13
C LEU A 227 14.06 7.84 -11.64
N LYS A 228 15.08 7.99 -10.79
CA LYS A 228 16.49 7.77 -11.18
C LYS A 228 17.05 6.41 -10.79
N TYR A 229 16.63 5.88 -9.63
CA TYR A 229 17.28 4.71 -9.04
C TYR A 229 16.35 3.51 -8.81
N ASP A 230 15.08 3.72 -8.43
CA ASP A 230 14.04 2.70 -8.14
C ASP A 230 14.59 1.26 -8.03
N ARG A 231 15.19 0.98 -6.86
CA ARG A 231 15.90 -0.26 -6.53
C ARG A 231 15.12 -1.14 -5.57
#